data_AF-A0A538IEZ9-F1
#
_entry.id   AF-A0A538IEZ9-F1
#
_cell.length_a   1.000
_cell.length_b   1.000
_cell.length_c   1.000
_cell.angle_alpha   90.00
_cell.angle_beta   90.00
_cell.angle_gamma   90.00
#
_symmetry.space_group_name_H-M   'P 1'
#
loop_
_entity.id
_entity.type
_entity.pdbx_description
1 polymer ?
#
loop_
_entity_poly.entity_id
_entity_poly.type
_entity_poly.pdbx_seq_one_letter_code
_entity_poly.pdbx_strand_id
1 'polypeptide(L)'
;MKRTRSRFVGVAALLAVALPLLAPAGARAATFTLCDSADSTSPTKAQADALMQNKYSFSGFATVTLPAPQYITWKEDPFHNASWVLKLHQMYWTEPLWYAYVQTGNVAYKNRYIALLQSWYSKNPPSNPPSPWSWAQHSVAIRSMVVSCAIKRGVGYSWTRAMADQHGAKLA
;
A
#
# COMPACT_ATOMS: atom_id res chain seq x y z
N MET A 1 -2.99 32.80 -88.71
CA MET A 1 -3.22 31.52 -88.00
C MET A 1 -1.89 30.83 -87.71
N LYS A 2 -1.39 30.86 -86.47
CA LYS A 2 -0.37 29.91 -85.98
C LYS A 2 -0.66 29.60 -84.51
N ARG A 3 -0.91 28.32 -84.22
CA ARG A 3 -1.29 27.78 -82.91
C ARG A 3 -0.03 27.58 -82.07
N THR A 4 0.02 28.17 -80.88
CA THR A 4 1.04 27.86 -79.87
C THR A 4 0.41 26.96 -78.82
N ARG A 5 0.92 25.72 -78.70
CA ARG A 5 0.55 24.77 -77.64
C ARG A 5 1.41 25.07 -76.40
N SER A 6 0.80 25.54 -75.32
CA SER A 6 1.46 25.61 -74.01
C SER A 6 1.04 24.42 -73.15
N ARG A 7 2.05 23.81 -72.53
CA ARG A 7 2.01 22.57 -71.76
C ARG A 7 1.33 22.81 -70.40
N PHE A 8 0.46 21.88 -70.01
CA PHE A 8 -0.07 21.76 -68.66
C PHE A 8 1.04 21.30 -67.71
N VAL A 9 1.28 22.08 -66.65
CA VAL A 9 2.00 21.62 -65.45
C VAL A 9 0.95 21.60 -64.34
N GLY A 10 0.61 20.39 -63.90
CA GLY A 10 -0.30 20.18 -62.78
C GLY A 10 0.36 20.56 -61.46
N VAL A 11 -0.35 21.33 -60.65
CA VAL A 11 -0.04 21.54 -59.24
C VAL A 11 -1.11 20.79 -58.46
N ALA A 12 -0.73 19.64 -57.88
CA ALA A 12 -1.58 18.91 -56.96
C ALA A 12 -1.67 19.70 -55.64
N ALA A 13 -2.84 20.28 -55.38
CA ALA A 13 -3.14 20.90 -54.10
C ALA A 13 -3.41 19.80 -53.06
N LEU A 14 -2.48 19.61 -52.12
CA LEU A 14 -2.68 18.77 -50.94
C LEU A 14 -3.65 19.50 -49.98
N LEU A 15 -4.91 19.06 -49.99
CA LEU A 15 -5.91 19.39 -48.97
C LEU A 15 -5.53 18.67 -47.67
N ALA A 16 -4.93 19.39 -46.73
CA ALA A 16 -4.77 18.92 -45.36
C ALA A 16 -6.12 19.00 -44.64
N VAL A 17 -6.82 17.87 -44.55
CA VAL A 17 -8.00 17.72 -43.68
C VAL A 17 -7.50 17.67 -42.23
N ALA A 18 -7.62 18.80 -41.52
CA ALA A 18 -7.42 18.83 -40.08
C ALA A 18 -8.61 18.13 -39.40
N LEU A 19 -8.46 16.83 -39.11
CA LEU A 19 -9.37 16.12 -38.22
C LEU A 19 -9.13 16.62 -36.78
N PRO A 20 -10.14 17.14 -36.08
CA PRO A 20 -10.00 17.43 -34.67
C PRO A 20 -9.87 16.08 -33.93
N LEU A 21 -8.70 15.85 -33.33
CA LEU A 21 -8.51 14.78 -32.36
C LEU A 21 -9.41 15.06 -31.16
N LEU A 22 -10.62 14.50 -31.17
CA LEU A 22 -11.40 14.28 -29.96
C LEU A 22 -10.60 13.31 -29.10
N ALA A 23 -9.81 13.86 -28.17
CA ALA A 23 -9.26 13.08 -27.08
C ALA A 23 -10.44 12.42 -26.35
N PRO A 24 -10.42 11.10 -26.10
CA PRO A 24 -11.46 10.47 -25.32
C PRO A 24 -11.43 11.07 -23.91
N ALA A 25 -12.44 11.87 -23.58
CA ALA A 25 -12.71 12.26 -22.21
C ALA A 25 -13.07 10.98 -21.45
N GLY A 26 -12.15 10.48 -20.63
CA GLY A 26 -12.47 9.40 -19.69
C GLY A 26 -11.52 8.20 -19.64
N ALA A 27 -10.23 8.38 -19.89
CA ALA A 27 -9.24 7.48 -19.28
C ALA A 27 -8.61 8.19 -18.08
N ARG A 28 -9.35 8.31 -16.97
CA ARG A 28 -8.68 8.41 -15.67
C ARG A 28 -7.90 7.10 -15.56
N ALA A 29 -6.58 7.16 -15.68
CA ALA A 29 -5.73 6.09 -15.21
C ALA A 29 -6.23 5.77 -13.80
N ALA A 30 -6.76 4.57 -13.60
CA ALA A 30 -7.05 4.07 -12.28
C ALA A 30 -5.70 4.03 -11.57
N THR A 31 -5.37 5.11 -10.86
CA THR A 31 -4.30 5.11 -9.91
C THR A 31 -4.78 4.15 -8.84
N PHE A 32 -4.37 2.89 -8.97
CA PHE A 32 -4.49 1.92 -7.89
C PHE A 32 -3.69 2.52 -6.75
N THR A 33 -4.40 3.27 -5.90
CA THR A 33 -3.75 3.98 -4.84
C THR A 33 -3.63 2.94 -3.75
N LEU A 34 -2.51 2.21 -3.76
CA LEU A 34 -2.17 1.14 -2.81
C LEU A 34 -2.51 1.51 -1.35
N CYS A 35 -2.47 2.81 -1.04
CA CYS A 35 -2.67 3.39 0.28
C CYS A 35 -4.07 4.00 0.49
N ASP A 36 -4.89 4.16 -0.55
CA ASP A 36 -6.13 4.95 -0.50
C ASP A 36 -7.29 4.31 -1.29
N SER A 37 -7.12 3.11 -1.88
CA SER A 37 -8.17 2.44 -2.65
C SER A 37 -9.22 1.82 -1.72
N ALA A 38 -10.37 2.49 -1.64
CA ALA A 38 -11.58 1.92 -1.09
C ALA A 38 -12.27 1.03 -2.15
N ASP A 39 -11.87 -0.22 -2.30
CA ASP A 39 -12.61 -1.21 -3.09
C ASP A 39 -13.63 -1.97 -2.21
N SER A 40 -14.37 -2.93 -2.75
CA SER A 40 -15.35 -3.73 -1.98
C SER A 40 -14.75 -4.62 -0.88
N THR A 41 -13.41 -4.66 -0.75
CA THR A 41 -12.66 -5.23 0.37
C THR A 41 -12.03 -4.16 1.28
N SER A 42 -12.55 -2.93 1.22
CA SER A 42 -12.12 -1.79 2.03
C SER A 42 -12.02 -2.15 3.51
N PRO A 43 -10.92 -1.73 4.19
CA PRO A 43 -10.86 -1.73 5.63
C PRO A 43 -12.10 -1.06 6.23
N THR A 44 -12.66 -1.62 7.31
CA THR A 44 -13.83 -1.06 8.00
C THR A 44 -13.45 -0.42 9.32
N LYS A 45 -14.24 0.56 9.78
CA LYS A 45 -14.07 1.11 11.13
C LYS A 45 -14.22 0.03 12.22
N ALA A 46 -15.09 -0.96 12.02
CA ALA A 46 -15.26 -2.06 12.98
C ALA A 46 -13.98 -2.89 13.17
N GLN A 47 -13.22 -3.12 12.09
CA GLN A 47 -11.89 -3.75 12.19
C GLN A 47 -10.91 -2.87 12.97
N ALA A 48 -10.94 -1.54 12.75
CA ALA A 48 -10.13 -0.60 13.51
C ALA A 48 -10.49 -0.62 15.01
N ASP A 49 -11.78 -0.60 15.34
CA ASP A 49 -12.29 -0.66 16.72
C ASP A 49 -11.84 -1.94 17.43
N ALA A 50 -11.85 -3.07 16.72
CA ALA A 50 -11.31 -4.33 17.25
C ALA A 50 -9.81 -4.22 17.57
N LEU A 51 -9.01 -3.62 16.68
CA LEU A 51 -7.58 -3.41 16.91
C LEU A 51 -7.30 -2.45 18.07
N MET A 52 -8.16 -1.45 18.28
CA MET A 52 -8.09 -0.57 19.45
C MET A 52 -8.32 -1.35 20.77
N GLN A 53 -9.11 -2.43 20.72
CA GLN A 53 -9.33 -3.36 21.83
C GLN A 53 -8.31 -4.51 21.89
N ASN A 54 -7.22 -4.42 21.13
CA ASN A 54 -6.22 -5.47 20.95
C ASN A 54 -6.80 -6.80 20.42
N LYS A 55 -7.87 -6.77 19.64
CA LYS A 55 -8.46 -7.95 18.98
C LYS A 55 -7.98 -8.02 17.53
N TYR A 56 -7.35 -9.14 17.18
CA TYR A 56 -6.70 -9.38 15.89
C TYR A 56 -7.40 -10.53 15.19
N SER A 57 -7.87 -10.30 13.97
CA SER A 57 -8.59 -11.29 13.17
C SER A 57 -7.90 -11.44 11.83
N PHE A 58 -7.49 -12.67 11.52
CA PHE A 58 -6.87 -13.03 10.25
C PHE A 58 -7.74 -14.08 9.57
N SER A 59 -7.96 -13.94 8.25
CA SER A 59 -8.80 -14.88 7.50
C SER A 59 -8.38 -16.34 7.75
N GLY A 60 -9.36 -17.21 8.01
CA GLY A 60 -9.15 -18.63 8.33
C GLY A 60 -8.78 -18.93 9.78
N PHE A 61 -8.77 -17.94 10.67
CA PHE A 61 -8.45 -18.12 12.09
C PHE A 61 -9.46 -17.41 12.99
N ALA A 62 -9.63 -17.93 14.21
CA ALA A 62 -10.40 -17.23 15.23
C ALA A 62 -9.71 -15.92 15.63
N THR A 63 -10.51 -14.94 16.09
CA THR A 63 -9.98 -13.69 16.63
C THR A 63 -9.20 -13.96 17.91
N VAL A 64 -8.03 -13.34 18.05
CA VAL A 64 -7.19 -13.43 19.25
C VAL A 64 -7.00 -12.07 19.91
N THR A 65 -6.77 -12.08 21.22
CA THR A 65 -6.36 -10.88 21.95
C THR A 65 -4.85 -10.90 22.11
N LEU A 66 -4.15 -9.90 21.58
CA LEU A 66 -2.72 -9.71 21.82
C LEU A 66 -2.49 -8.64 22.90
N PRO A 67 -1.28 -8.54 23.48
CA PRO A 67 -0.94 -7.43 24.36
C PRO A 67 -1.01 -6.06 23.64
N ALA A 68 -0.94 -4.98 24.42
CA ALA A 68 -0.76 -3.64 23.85
C ALA A 68 0.54 -3.57 22.99
N PRO A 69 0.64 -2.66 21.99
CA PRO A 69 1.71 -2.67 20.99
C PRO A 69 3.11 -2.78 21.60
N GLN A 70 3.39 -2.03 22.66
CA GLN A 70 4.67 -2.03 23.36
C GLN A 70 5.01 -3.37 24.05
N TYR A 71 4.04 -4.25 24.26
CA TYR A 71 4.21 -5.57 24.90
C TYR A 71 4.07 -6.75 23.94
N ILE A 72 3.69 -6.53 22.67
CA ILE A 72 3.73 -7.58 21.65
C ILE A 72 5.18 -8.03 21.48
N THR A 73 5.44 -9.33 21.61
CA THR A 73 6.77 -9.94 21.50
C THR A 73 7.17 -10.23 20.06
N TRP A 74 6.19 -10.31 19.16
CA TRP A 74 6.32 -10.76 17.78
C TRP A 74 6.78 -12.22 17.65
N LYS A 75 6.63 -13.00 18.74
CA LYS A 75 6.78 -14.45 18.80
C LYS A 75 5.43 -15.16 18.95
N GLU A 76 4.33 -14.41 18.95
CA GLU A 76 3.01 -14.96 19.17
C GLU A 76 2.70 -16.00 18.08
N ASP A 77 2.18 -17.14 18.52
CA ASP A 77 1.71 -18.21 17.64
C ASP A 77 0.58 -18.99 18.35
N PRO A 78 -0.59 -18.35 18.56
CA PRO A 78 -1.68 -18.92 19.35
C PRO A 78 -2.32 -20.15 18.71
N PHE A 79 -2.03 -20.43 17.44
CA PHE A 79 -2.58 -21.56 16.68
C PHE A 79 -1.52 -22.58 16.26
N HIS A 80 -0.26 -22.41 16.68
CA HIS A 80 0.86 -23.23 16.21
C HIS A 80 0.90 -23.35 14.68
N ASN A 81 0.67 -22.24 13.98
CA ASN A 81 0.40 -22.22 12.55
C ASN A 81 1.22 -21.15 11.82
N ALA A 82 2.11 -21.62 10.95
CA ALA A 82 2.96 -20.78 10.09
C ALA A 82 2.19 -19.71 9.31
N SER A 83 1.01 -20.02 8.78
CA SER A 83 0.20 -19.06 8.01
C SER A 83 -0.36 -17.95 8.89
N TRP A 84 -0.68 -18.23 10.15
CA TRP A 84 -1.09 -17.20 11.10
C TRP A 84 0.08 -16.27 11.43
N VAL A 85 1.25 -16.84 11.75
CA VAL A 85 2.46 -16.07 12.07
C VAL A 85 2.90 -15.23 10.87
N LEU A 86 2.87 -15.78 9.65
CA LEU A 86 3.13 -15.03 8.42
C LEU A 86 2.22 -13.80 8.31
N LYS A 87 0.90 -13.97 8.52
CA LYS A 87 -0.08 -12.87 8.48
C LYS A 87 0.17 -11.83 9.57
N LEU A 88 0.58 -12.24 10.77
CA LEU A 88 1.00 -11.31 11.83
C LEU A 88 2.10 -10.38 11.32
N HIS A 89 3.17 -10.93 10.71
CA HIS A 89 4.29 -10.13 10.24
C HIS A 89 4.02 -9.36 8.94
N GLN A 90 2.98 -9.66 8.16
CA GLN A 90 2.63 -8.86 6.98
C GLN A 90 2.19 -7.44 7.34
N MET A 91 1.62 -7.23 8.53
CA MET A 91 1.14 -5.95 9.05
C MET A 91 0.08 -5.20 8.21
N TYR A 92 -0.33 -5.73 7.06
CA TYR A 92 -1.41 -5.15 6.24
C TYR A 92 -2.73 -5.01 7.01
N TRP A 93 -2.94 -5.89 8.01
CA TRP A 93 -4.07 -5.81 8.93
C TRP A 93 -4.10 -4.52 9.78
N THR A 94 -3.08 -3.66 9.73
CA THR A 94 -3.06 -2.34 10.41
C THR A 94 -3.80 -1.25 9.62
N GLU A 95 -4.03 -1.44 8.31
CA GLU A 95 -4.66 -0.46 7.43
C GLU A 95 -6.05 0.05 7.87
N PRO A 96 -6.92 -0.76 8.50
CA PRO A 96 -8.17 -0.27 9.08
C PRO A 96 -8.00 0.91 10.05
N LEU A 97 -6.89 0.97 10.80
CA LEU A 97 -6.62 2.07 11.72
C LEU A 97 -6.43 3.39 10.97
N TRP A 98 -5.67 3.38 9.88
CA TRP A 98 -5.50 4.59 9.07
C TRP A 98 -6.81 4.99 8.41
N TYR A 99 -7.55 4.02 7.86
CA TYR A 99 -8.86 4.24 7.28
C TYR A 99 -9.81 4.92 8.30
N ALA A 100 -9.93 4.38 9.52
CA ALA A 100 -10.77 4.95 10.56
C ALA A 100 -10.33 6.36 10.98
N TYR A 101 -9.02 6.63 11.02
CA TYR A 101 -8.51 7.99 11.25
C TYR A 101 -8.99 8.96 10.16
N VAL A 102 -8.87 8.60 8.88
CA VAL A 102 -9.31 9.45 7.77
C VAL A 102 -10.82 9.70 7.82
N GLN A 103 -11.61 8.66 8.11
CA GLN A 103 -13.07 8.76 8.17
C GLN A 103 -13.58 9.62 9.35
N THR A 104 -12.89 9.57 10.49
CA THR A 104 -13.43 10.14 11.74
C THR A 104 -12.66 11.35 12.26
N GLY A 105 -11.44 11.59 11.77
CA GLY A 105 -10.50 12.56 12.36
C GLY A 105 -9.94 12.13 13.73
N ASN A 106 -10.33 10.97 14.29
CA ASN A 106 -9.89 10.54 15.61
C ASN A 106 -8.41 10.10 15.58
N VAL A 107 -7.55 10.95 16.13
CA VAL A 107 -6.09 10.75 16.18
C VAL A 107 -5.66 9.48 16.92
N ALA A 108 -6.52 8.89 17.76
CA ALA A 108 -6.21 7.65 18.47
C ALA A 108 -5.94 6.49 17.51
N TYR A 109 -6.67 6.38 16.39
CA TYR A 109 -6.42 5.32 15.41
C TYR A 109 -5.07 5.52 14.69
N LYS A 110 -4.75 6.77 14.32
CA LYS A 110 -3.42 7.11 13.75
C LYS A 110 -2.30 6.76 14.72
N ASN A 111 -2.45 7.12 15.99
CA ASN A 111 -1.44 6.82 17.02
C ASN A 111 -1.29 5.31 17.22
N ARG A 112 -2.39 4.55 17.19
CA ARG A 112 -2.37 3.09 17.26
C ARG A 112 -1.65 2.46 16.07
N TYR A 113 -1.91 2.95 14.86
CA TYR A 113 -1.22 2.51 13.63
C TYR A 113 0.29 2.71 13.75
N ILE A 114 0.72 3.92 14.12
CA ILE A 114 2.14 4.27 14.31
C ILE A 114 2.78 3.40 15.39
N ALA A 115 2.11 3.21 16.54
CA ALA A 115 2.63 2.42 17.66
C ALA A 115 2.87 0.95 17.28
N LEU A 116 1.99 0.36 16.45
CA LEU A 116 2.17 -1.02 15.98
C LEU A 116 3.36 -1.15 15.04
N LEU A 117 3.51 -0.23 14.06
CA LEU A 117 4.66 -0.21 13.15
C LEU A 117 5.98 -0.01 13.91
N GLN A 118 6.01 0.93 14.86
CA GLN A 118 7.19 1.19 15.67
C GLN A 118 7.53 0.00 16.58
N SER A 119 6.52 -0.67 17.16
CA SER A 119 6.74 -1.90 17.93
C SER A 119 7.34 -3.01 17.07
N TRP A 120 6.85 -3.20 15.85
CA TRP A 120 7.42 -4.18 14.93
C TRP A 120 8.87 -3.84 14.62
N TYR A 121 9.15 -2.60 14.19
CA TYR A 121 10.49 -2.15 13.83
C TYR A 121 11.49 -2.37 14.97
N SER A 122 11.14 -1.95 16.19
CA SER A 122 12.05 -2.03 17.34
C SER A 122 12.36 -3.47 17.79
N LYS A 123 11.48 -4.43 17.51
CA LYS A 123 11.59 -5.81 18.01
C LYS A 123 11.91 -6.84 16.94
N ASN A 124 11.99 -6.44 15.67
CA ASN A 124 12.28 -7.33 14.56
C ASN A 124 13.56 -6.92 13.81
N PRO A 125 14.72 -6.75 14.49
CA PRO A 125 15.96 -6.40 13.81
C PRO A 125 16.33 -7.52 12.80
N PRO A 126 16.80 -7.18 11.58
CA PRO A 126 17.22 -8.19 10.60
C PRO A 126 18.29 -9.16 11.13
N SER A 127 19.14 -8.69 12.04
CA SER A 127 20.25 -9.47 12.62
C SER A 127 19.80 -10.54 13.62
N ASN A 128 18.65 -10.36 14.27
CA ASN A 128 18.15 -11.29 15.29
C ASN A 128 16.61 -11.21 15.39
N PRO A 129 15.88 -11.64 14.34
CA PRO A 129 14.43 -11.56 14.35
C PRO A 129 13.82 -12.57 15.33
N PRO A 130 12.69 -12.22 15.99
CA PRO A 130 12.02 -13.10 16.94
C PRO A 130 11.33 -14.29 16.27
N SER A 131 11.11 -14.23 14.95
CA SER A 131 10.38 -15.21 14.17
C SER A 131 11.02 -15.38 12.78
N PRO A 132 11.05 -16.61 12.22
CA PRO A 132 11.49 -16.82 10.83
C PRO A 132 10.61 -16.09 9.83
N TRP A 133 9.38 -15.71 10.22
CA TRP A 133 8.43 -15.01 9.37
C TRP A 133 8.58 -13.49 9.41
N SER A 134 9.40 -12.93 10.30
CA SER A 134 9.69 -11.48 10.36
C SER A 134 10.26 -10.98 9.03
N TRP A 135 11.21 -11.72 8.44
CA TRP A 135 11.91 -11.34 7.21
C TRP A 135 11.75 -12.34 6.05
N ALA A 136 10.69 -13.15 6.10
CA ALA A 136 10.31 -14.01 4.98
C ALA A 136 9.90 -13.15 3.77
N GLN A 137 10.28 -13.58 2.56
CA GLN A 137 10.09 -12.79 1.32
C GLN A 137 8.65 -12.28 1.16
N HIS A 138 7.66 -13.16 1.37
CA HIS A 138 6.25 -12.79 1.24
C HIS A 138 5.79 -11.78 2.31
N SER A 139 6.25 -11.88 3.56
CA SER A 139 5.89 -10.90 4.60
C SER A 139 6.58 -9.56 4.37
N VAL A 140 7.83 -9.57 3.92
CA VAL A 140 8.60 -8.36 3.57
C VAL A 140 7.95 -7.63 2.40
N ALA A 141 7.58 -8.34 1.33
CA ALA A 141 6.93 -7.75 0.16
C ALA A 141 5.64 -7.02 0.56
N ILE A 142 4.75 -7.67 1.32
CA ILE A 142 3.50 -7.05 1.76
C ILE A 142 3.75 -5.89 2.72
N ARG A 143 4.63 -6.06 3.70
CA ARG A 143 4.91 -5.01 4.68
C ARG A 143 5.61 -3.80 4.05
N SER A 144 6.39 -3.99 2.98
CA SER A 144 6.98 -2.87 2.22
C SER A 144 5.91 -1.93 1.65
N MET A 145 4.73 -2.46 1.28
CA MET A 145 3.58 -1.65 0.88
C MET A 145 3.05 -0.82 2.04
N VAL A 146 2.89 -1.44 3.22
CA VAL A 146 2.44 -0.76 4.45
C VAL A 146 3.39 0.38 4.84
N VAL A 147 4.70 0.12 4.81
CA VAL A 147 5.73 1.13 5.13
C VAL A 147 5.74 2.28 4.11
N SER A 148 5.65 1.95 2.82
CA SER A 148 5.56 2.96 1.75
C SER A 148 4.32 3.83 1.93
N CYS A 149 3.19 3.23 2.31
CA CYS A 149 1.98 3.96 2.62
C CYS A 149 2.14 4.85 3.86
N ALA A 150 2.75 4.35 4.94
CA ALA A 150 3.05 5.17 6.11
C ALA A 150 3.89 6.41 5.76
N ILE A 151 4.92 6.26 4.90
CA ILE A 151 5.74 7.38 4.42
C ILE A 151 4.90 8.35 3.59
N LYS A 152 4.13 7.87 2.60
CA LYS A 152 3.25 8.71 1.77
C LYS A 152 2.25 9.51 2.62
N ARG A 153 1.77 8.91 3.70
CA ARG A 153 0.83 9.48 4.68
C ARG A 153 1.47 10.46 5.66
N GLY A 154 2.77 10.71 5.57
CA GLY A 154 3.50 11.66 6.40
C GLY A 154 3.96 11.12 7.75
N VAL A 155 4.09 9.80 7.92
CA VAL A 155 4.73 9.20 9.11
C VAL A 155 6.25 9.36 8.99
N GLY A 156 6.73 10.59 9.20
CA GLY A 156 8.08 11.05 8.89
C GLY A 156 9.18 10.76 9.92
N TYR A 157 9.03 9.74 10.77
CA TYR A 157 10.07 9.38 11.74
C TYR A 157 11.30 8.77 11.06
N SER A 158 12.48 8.94 11.67
CA SER A 158 13.72 8.33 11.19
C SER A 158 13.61 6.81 11.09
N TRP A 159 12.93 6.17 12.05
CA TRP A 159 12.72 4.73 12.04
C TRP A 159 11.87 4.25 10.86
N THR A 160 10.92 5.06 10.36
CA THR A 160 10.10 4.67 9.20
C THR A 160 10.94 4.60 7.93
N ARG A 161 11.87 5.56 7.74
CA ARG A 161 12.83 5.54 6.63
C ARG A 161 13.78 4.37 6.74
N ALA A 162 14.38 4.15 7.91
CA ALA A 162 15.25 3.00 8.14
C ALA A 162 14.51 1.67 7.90
N MET A 163 13.24 1.57 8.30
CA MET A 163 12.41 0.42 8.00
C MET A 163 12.24 0.24 6.49
N ALA A 164 11.94 1.30 5.73
CA ALA A 164 11.83 1.23 4.27
C ALA A 164 13.14 0.76 3.60
N ASP A 165 14.28 1.31 4.02
CA ASP A 165 15.60 0.94 3.49
C ASP A 165 15.90 -0.55 3.72
N GLN A 166 15.60 -1.06 4.93
CA GLN A 166 15.76 -2.48 5.26
C GLN A 166 14.89 -3.38 4.39
N HIS A 167 13.67 -2.95 4.03
CA HIS A 167 12.78 -3.73 3.17
C HIS A 167 13.24 -3.68 1.72
N GLY A 168 13.68 -2.50 1.23
CA GLY A 168 14.26 -2.36 -0.10
C GLY A 168 15.48 -3.25 -0.30
N ALA A 169 16.42 -3.23 0.65
CA ALA A 169 17.61 -4.07 0.61
C ALA A 169 17.31 -5.57 0.64
N LYS A 170 16.19 -5.99 1.22
CA LYS A 170 15.79 -7.41 1.30
C LYS A 170 15.09 -7.92 0.03
N LEU A 171 14.52 -7.01 -0.77
CA LEU A 171 13.76 -7.30 -1.98
C LEU A 171 14.56 -7.10 -3.27
N ALA A 172 15.72 -6.44 -3.21
CA ALA A 172 16.68 -6.32 -4.30
C ALA A 172 17.48 -7.62 -4.49
#